data_AF-A0A7H4N6C2-F1
#
_entry.id   AF-A0A7H4N6C2-F1
#
_cell.length_a   1.000
_cell.length_b   1.000
_cell.length_c   1.000
_cell.angle_alpha   90.00
_cell.angle_beta   90.00
_cell.angle_gamma   90.00
#
_symmetry.space_group_name_H-M   'P 1'
#
loop_
_entity.id
_entity.type
_entity.pdbx_description
1 polymer ?
#
loop_
_entity_poly.entity_id
_entity_poly.type
_entity_poly.pdbx_seq_one_letter_code
_entity_poly.pdbx_strand_id
1 'polypeptide(L)'
;MLWFKNLMVYRLSRDISLRAEEMEKQLAELTFTPCGSQDMAKTGWVPPMGSHSDALTHTANGQIVICARKEEKILPSPVIKQALEAKIFKLEAEQGRKLKKNRKRFSEG
;
A
#
# COMPACT_ATOMS: atom_id res chain seq x y z
N MET A 1 -3.08 1.27 -24.71
CA MET A 1 -2.85 2.64 -24.19
C MET A 1 -4.07 3.02 -23.36
N LEU A 2 -3.89 3.32 -22.08
CA LEU A 2 -4.98 3.64 -21.16
C LEU A 2 -5.11 5.16 -21.04
N TRP A 3 -6.32 5.69 -21.26
CA TRP A 3 -6.63 7.10 -21.06
C TRP A 3 -7.01 7.37 -19.60
N PHE A 4 -6.73 8.58 -19.10
CA PHE A 4 -7.16 8.99 -17.76
C PHE A 4 -8.69 9.01 -17.67
N LYS A 5 -9.24 8.31 -16.68
CA LYS A 5 -10.70 8.28 -16.42
C LYS A 5 -11.19 9.44 -15.56
N ASN A 6 -10.30 9.98 -14.73
CA ASN A 6 -10.55 11.07 -13.79
C ASN A 6 -9.32 11.97 -13.74
N LEU A 7 -9.51 13.24 -13.38
CA LEU A 7 -8.43 14.23 -13.31
C LEU A 7 -8.57 15.08 -12.04
N MET A 8 -7.45 15.25 -11.34
CA MET A 8 -7.27 16.28 -10.32
C MET A 8 -6.09 17.16 -10.72
N VAL A 9 -6.31 18.46 -10.78
CA VAL A 9 -5.30 19.41 -11.25
C VAL A 9 -4.67 20.11 -10.04
N TYR A 10 -3.35 20.06 -9.97
CA TYR A 10 -2.56 20.74 -8.95
C TYR A 10 -1.59 21.70 -9.63
N ARG A 11 -1.45 22.90 -9.07
CA ARG A 11 -0.46 23.88 -9.53
C ARG A 11 0.70 23.91 -8.54
N LEU A 12 1.91 23.72 -9.05
CA LEU A 12 3.12 23.89 -8.26
C LEU A 12 3.30 25.38 -7.92
N SER A 13 3.42 25.70 -6.64
CA SER A 13 3.50 27.10 -6.18
C SER A 13 4.87 27.75 -6.40
N ARG A 14 5.88 26.96 -6.80
CA ARG A 14 7.26 27.38 -7.05
C ARG A 14 7.74 26.73 -8.34
N ASP A 15 8.70 27.38 -8.99
CA ASP A 15 9.40 26.77 -10.12
C ASP A 15 10.26 25.62 -9.61
N ILE A 16 9.88 24.40 -10.00
CA ILE A 16 10.60 23.18 -9.67
C ILE A 16 11.19 22.64 -10.98
N SER A 17 12.51 22.49 -11.02
CA SER A 17 13.19 21.87 -12.17
C SER A 17 12.97 20.35 -12.13
N LEU A 18 11.92 19.88 -12.79
CA LEU A 18 11.63 18.46 -12.95
C LEU A 18 12.48 17.87 -14.09
N ARG A 19 13.67 17.34 -13.75
CA ARG A 19 14.53 16.61 -14.69
C ARG A 19 14.23 15.12 -14.61
N ALA A 20 13.85 14.52 -15.73
CA ALA A 20 13.44 13.12 -15.79
C ALA A 20 14.50 12.14 -15.28
N GLU A 21 15.77 12.36 -15.62
CA GLU A 21 16.89 11.51 -15.16
C GLU A 21 17.06 11.53 -13.63
N GLU A 22 16.85 12.69 -13.01
CA GLU A 22 16.97 12.84 -11.55
C GLU A 22 15.73 12.23 -10.87
N MET A 23 14.55 12.45 -11.44
CA MET A 23 13.32 11.81 -10.98
C MET A 23 13.43 10.29 -11.05
N GLU A 24 13.96 9.73 -12.13
CA GLU A 24 14.13 8.28 -12.30
C GLU A 24 14.92 7.67 -11.13
N LYS A 25 16.03 8.30 -10.73
CA LYS A 25 16.84 7.87 -9.59
C LYS A 25 16.08 7.93 -8.27
N GLN A 26 15.38 9.04 -8.01
CA GLN A 26 14.60 9.22 -6.79
C GLN A 26 13.42 8.26 -6.71
N LEU A 27 12.77 7.97 -7.84
CA LEU A 27 11.66 7.02 -7.92
C LEU A 27 12.14 5.59 -7.74
N ALA A 28 13.35 5.24 -8.21
CA ALA A 28 13.93 3.91 -8.08
C ALA A 28 14.08 3.48 -6.61
N GLU A 29 14.43 4.40 -5.71
CA GLU A 29 14.51 4.15 -4.27
C GLU A 29 13.14 3.81 -3.64
N LEU A 30 12.05 4.24 -4.27
CA LEU A 30 10.68 4.07 -3.82
C LEU A 30 9.88 3.14 -4.73
N THR A 31 10.57 2.22 -5.42
CA THR A 31 9.94 1.23 -6.30
C THR A 31 8.96 0.36 -5.51
N PHE A 32 7.83 0.04 -6.14
CA PHE A 32 6.82 -0.81 -5.54
C PHE A 32 7.38 -2.18 -5.17
N THR A 33 7.12 -2.58 -3.93
CA THR A 33 7.38 -3.93 -3.43
C THR A 33 6.06 -4.53 -2.94
N PRO A 34 5.79 -5.82 -3.23
CA PRO A 34 4.59 -6.48 -2.75
C PRO A 34 4.48 -6.46 -1.22
N CYS A 35 3.25 -6.49 -0.70
CA CYS A 35 3.02 -6.55 0.74
C CYS A 35 3.59 -7.84 1.35
N GLY A 36 4.50 -7.70 2.32
CA GLY A 36 4.94 -8.81 3.17
C GLY A 36 3.81 -9.31 4.06
N SER A 37 3.98 -10.45 4.74
CA SER A 37 2.93 -11.07 5.57
C SER A 37 2.33 -10.13 6.64
N GLN A 38 3.14 -9.25 7.21
CA GLN A 38 2.74 -8.28 8.24
C GLN A 38 2.33 -6.90 7.69
N ASP A 39 2.54 -6.64 6.40
CA ASP A 39 2.18 -5.36 5.80
C ASP A 39 0.67 -5.31 5.51
N MET A 40 0.01 -4.25 5.99
CA MET A 40 -1.42 -3.99 5.71
C MET A 40 -1.62 -3.30 4.36
N ALA A 41 -0.72 -2.39 3.99
CA ALA A 41 -0.70 -1.76 2.68
C ALA A 41 0.73 -1.33 2.31
N LYS A 42 1.05 -1.38 1.02
CA LYS A 42 2.29 -0.87 0.43
C LYS A 42 1.94 0.05 -0.73
N THR A 43 2.72 1.11 -0.88
CA THR A 43 2.67 1.99 -2.06
C THR A 43 4.07 2.17 -2.60
N GLY A 44 4.21 2.21 -3.92
CA GLY A 44 5.47 2.54 -4.57
C GLY A 44 5.30 2.77 -6.07
N TRP A 45 6.40 3.09 -6.74
CA TRP A 45 6.41 3.44 -8.15
C TRP A 45 6.51 2.21 -9.04
N VAL A 46 5.85 2.26 -10.19
CA VAL A 46 5.89 1.22 -11.23
C VAL A 46 6.04 1.86 -12.60
N PRO A 47 6.57 1.13 -13.60
CA PRO A 47 6.68 1.65 -14.95
C PRO A 47 5.30 2.04 -15.53
N PRO A 48 5.11 3.29 -16.00
CA PRO A 48 3.83 3.72 -16.59
C PRO A 48 3.48 2.98 -17.87
N MET A 49 4.49 2.40 -18.55
CA MET A 49 4.32 1.64 -19.80
C MET A 49 4.12 0.13 -19.59
N GLY A 50 4.04 -0.34 -18.34
CA GLY A 50 3.89 -1.76 -18.04
C GLY A 50 5.06 -2.59 -18.58
N SER A 51 4.78 -3.74 -19.21
CA SER A 51 5.81 -4.67 -19.70
C SER A 51 6.61 -4.17 -20.91
N HIS A 52 6.32 -2.97 -21.43
CA HIS A 52 7.03 -2.41 -22.58
C HIS A 52 8.28 -1.61 -22.19
N SER A 53 8.45 -1.27 -20.91
CA SER A 53 9.61 -0.54 -20.41
C SER A 53 9.75 -0.73 -18.91
N ASP A 54 10.99 -0.83 -18.43
CA ASP A 54 11.30 -0.84 -17.00
C ASP A 54 11.50 0.57 -16.41
N ALA A 55 11.43 1.61 -17.25
CA ALA A 55 11.58 3.00 -16.80
C ALA A 55 10.38 3.44 -15.95
N LEU A 56 10.63 4.07 -14.82
CA LEU A 56 9.65 4.60 -13.88
C LEU A 56 9.09 5.96 -14.31
N THR A 57 9.78 6.65 -15.20
CA THR A 57 9.31 7.85 -15.89
C THR A 57 9.11 7.59 -17.39
N HIS A 58 8.12 8.23 -17.98
CA HIS A 58 8.01 8.35 -19.43
C HIS A 58 7.86 9.81 -19.81
N THR A 59 8.67 10.26 -20.77
CA THR A 59 8.73 11.67 -21.17
C THR A 59 8.34 11.86 -22.63
N ALA A 60 7.55 12.89 -22.89
CA ALA A 60 7.17 13.30 -24.24
C ALA A 60 6.87 14.80 -24.26
N ASN A 61 7.52 15.55 -25.14
CA ASN A 61 7.26 16.99 -25.35
C ASN A 61 7.29 17.84 -24.06
N GLY A 62 8.24 17.56 -23.16
CA GLY A 62 8.36 18.25 -21.86
C GLY A 62 7.32 17.85 -20.81
N GLN A 63 6.48 16.84 -21.10
CA GLN A 63 5.56 16.24 -20.15
C GLN A 63 6.18 14.97 -19.58
N ILE A 64 5.96 14.73 -18.30
CA ILE A 64 6.46 13.58 -17.57
C ILE A 64 5.26 12.83 -17.00
N VAL A 65 5.16 11.53 -17.30
CA VAL A 65 4.19 10.64 -16.67
C VAL A 65 4.91 9.65 -15.75
N ILE A 66 4.31 9.44 -14.59
CA ILE A 66 4.74 8.49 -13.56
C ILE A 66 3.52 7.71 -13.08
N CYS A 67 3.72 6.50 -12.54
CA CYS A 67 2.64 5.65 -12.08
C CYS A 67 2.91 5.13 -10.65
N ALA A 68 1.98 5.41 -9.74
CA ALA A 68 2.02 4.88 -8.38
C ALA A 68 1.08 3.68 -8.27
N ARG A 69 1.57 2.60 -7.66
CA ARG A 69 0.78 1.40 -7.33
C ARG A 69 0.61 1.31 -5.82
N LYS A 70 -0.63 1.13 -5.38
CA LYS A 70 -0.97 0.76 -4.01
C LYS A 70 -1.48 -0.68 -3.99
N GLU A 71 -0.94 -1.48 -3.09
CA GLU A 71 -1.48 -2.79 -2.72
C GLU A 71 -1.97 -2.70 -1.27
N GLU A 72 -3.16 -3.22 -1.02
CA GLU A 72 -3.80 -3.18 0.29
C GLU A 72 -4.39 -4.55 0.57
N LYS A 73 -4.02 -5.15 1.71
CA LYS A 73 -4.59 -6.41 2.14
C LYS A 73 -5.99 -6.16 2.67
N ILE A 74 -6.95 -6.81 2.04
CA ILE A 74 -8.32 -6.83 2.53
C ILE A 74 -8.35 -7.81 3.70
N LEU A 75 -8.29 -7.27 4.92
CA LEU A 75 -8.58 -7.99 6.16
C LEU A 75 -9.93 -7.50 6.66
N PRO A 76 -11.04 -8.18 6.30
CA PRO A 76 -12.35 -7.75 6.75
C PRO A 76 -12.40 -7.84 8.29
N SER A 77 -12.84 -6.77 8.94
CA SER A 77 -13.04 -6.73 10.40
C SER A 77 -13.83 -7.92 10.97
N PRO A 78 -14.85 -8.48 10.28
CA PRO A 78 -15.55 -9.68 10.75
C PRO A 78 -14.64 -10.91 10.92
N VAL A 79 -13.65 -11.09 10.04
CA VAL A 79 -12.74 -12.24 10.08
C VAL A 79 -11.81 -12.15 11.30
N ILE A 80 -11.31 -10.95 11.59
CA ILE A 80 -10.48 -10.68 12.78
C ILE A 80 -11.28 -10.99 14.05
N LYS A 81 -12.53 -10.53 14.11
CA LYS A 81 -13.41 -10.74 15.26
C LYS A 81 -13.71 -12.22 15.48
N GLN A 82 -14.01 -12.97 14.42
CA GLN A 82 -14.29 -14.41 14.51
C GLN A 82 -13.05 -15.20 14.99
N ALA A 83 -11.87 -14.88 14.47
CA ALA A 83 -10.62 -15.51 14.90
C ALA A 83 -10.31 -15.21 16.38
N LEU A 84 -10.55 -13.98 16.82
CA LEU A 84 -10.37 -13.57 18.21
C LEU A 84 -11.35 -14.30 19.14
N GLU A 85 -12.63 -14.39 18.76
CA GLU A 85 -13.66 -15.10 19.52
C GLU A 85 -13.36 -16.61 19.62
N ALA A 86 -12.90 -17.24 18.54
CA ALA A 86 -12.48 -18.64 18.55
C ALA A 86 -11.29 -18.90 19.48
N LYS A 87 -10.29 -17.98 19.51
CA LYS A 87 -9.14 -18.08 20.40
C LYS A 87 -9.54 -17.89 21.87
N ILE A 88 -10.45 -16.95 22.15
CA ILE A 88 -11.01 -16.75 23.49
C ILE A 88 -11.76 -17.99 23.94
N PHE A 89 -12.61 -18.57 23.08
CA PHE A 89 -13.39 -19.76 23.42
C PHE A 89 -12.50 -20.96 23.76
N LYS A 90 -11.44 -21.21 22.96
CA LYS A 90 -10.46 -22.27 23.26
C LYS A 90 -9.78 -22.06 24.62
N LEU A 91 -9.32 -20.85 24.91
CA LEU A 91 -8.66 -20.54 26.18
C LEU A 91 -9.61 -20.63 27.39
N GLU A 92 -10.88 -20.25 27.23
CA GLU A 92 -11.89 -20.38 28.28
C GLU A 92 -12.25 -21.85 28.54
N ALA A 93 -12.30 -22.67 27.48
CA ALA A 93 -12.50 -24.11 27.59
C ALA A 93 -11.33 -24.81 28.30
N GLU A 94 -10.09 -24.42 28.01
CA GLU A 94 -8.89 -24.98 28.64
C GLU A 94 -8.70 -24.54 30.10
N GLN A 95 -9.03 -23.28 30.44
CA GLN A 95 -8.80 -22.73 31.80
C GLN A 95 -10.03 -22.83 32.71
N GLY A 96 -11.17 -23.32 32.21
CA GLY A 96 -12.41 -23.49 33.00
C GLY A 96 -12.97 -22.19 33.59
N ARG A 97 -12.51 -21.02 33.11
CA ARG A 97 -12.89 -19.70 33.63
C ARG A 97 -13.08 -18.71 32.49
N LYS A 98 -14.07 -17.80 32.62
CA LYS A 98 -14.27 -16.69 31.69
C LYS A 98 -13.12 -15.67 31.76
N LEU A 99 -12.58 -15.28 30.62
CA LEU A 99 -11.52 -14.28 30.51
C LEU A 99 -12.12 -12.87 30.62
N LYS A 100 -11.69 -12.09 31.63
CA LYS A 100 -12.09 -10.67 31.79
C LYS A 100 -11.63 -9.82 30.60
N LYS A 101 -12.46 -8.85 30.20
CA LYS A 101 -12.32 -7.97 29.00
C LYS A 101 -10.90 -7.42 28.75
N ASN A 102 -10.13 -7.12 29.81
CA ASN A 102 -8.80 -6.51 29.68
C ASN A 102 -7.72 -7.43 29.07
N ARG A 103 -7.87 -8.75 29.08
CA ARG A 103 -6.90 -9.69 28.47
C ARG A 103 -7.11 -9.90 26.96
N LYS A 104 -8.23 -9.45 26.39
CA LYS A 104 -8.55 -9.62 24.95
C LYS A 104 -7.72 -8.71 24.04
N ARG A 105 -7.23 -7.57 24.56
CA ARG A 105 -6.40 -6.59 23.83
C ARG A 105 -4.93 -7.00 23.69
N PHE A 106 -4.41 -7.84 24.59
CA PHE A 106 -2.98 -8.21 24.61
C PHE A 106 -2.57 -9.15 23.46
N SER A 107 -3.52 -9.73 22.73
CA SER A 107 -3.25 -10.59 21.57
C SER A 107 -3.36 -9.87 20.22
N GLU A 108 -3.56 -8.56 20.22
CA GLU A 108 -3.64 -7.69 19.02
C GLU A 108 -2.29 -7.01 18.69
N GLY A 109 -1.24 -7.25 19.49
CA GLY A 109 0.12 -6.73 19.28
C GLY A 109 1.07 -7.76 18.70
#